data_AF-A0A9E5TGE7-F1
#
_entry.id   AF-A0A9E5TGE7-F1
#
_cell.length_a   1.000
_cell.length_b   1.000
_cell.length_c   1.000
_cell.angle_alpha   90.00
_cell.angle_beta   90.00
_cell.angle_gamma   90.00
#
_symmetry.space_group_name_H-M   'P 1'
#
loop_
_entity.id
_entity.type
_entity.pdbx_description
1 polymer ?
#
loop_
_entity_poly.entity_id
_entity_poly.type
_entity_poly.pdbx_seq_one_letter_code
_entity_poly.pdbx_strand_id
1 'polypeptide(L)'
;VAKSIASAFSIGVVFGLICGLVWLKLLSAIRDRTYDDILTLSVTLFFYGLTEVVGGNGAIFALMFGLILGNGAEIGGIFRMEGIVEIGGIMRKFMSQMSFFIRTYFFVYLGLILFIENRMTVLYSVALSLLLLVGRFIGVTFTAFRDTELRKNGGVLTSMMPRGLAAAIMAQLVASSGIAYSSMFPELIMIVIIVSVVISSMGSSLLKRRMKKDGGDAAPTNALTGNT
;
A
#
# COMPACT_ATOMS: atom_id res chain seq x y z
N VAL A 1 -27.06 -0.78 -2.10
CA VAL A 1 -25.65 -0.49 -1.71
C VAL A 1 -24.69 -1.59 -2.16
N ALA A 2 -24.82 -2.85 -1.72
CA ALA A 2 -23.89 -3.93 -2.09
C ALA A 2 -23.71 -4.15 -3.61
N LYS A 3 -24.81 -4.16 -4.39
CA LYS A 3 -24.73 -4.27 -5.86
C LYS A 3 -23.94 -3.12 -6.51
N SER A 4 -24.07 -1.90 -6.01
CA SER A 4 -23.38 -0.72 -6.53
C SER A 4 -21.89 -0.71 -6.20
N ILE A 5 -21.51 -1.24 -5.03
CA ILE A 5 -20.10 -1.39 -4.65
C ILE A 5 -19.44 -2.49 -5.47
N ALA A 6 -20.11 -3.64 -5.60
CA ALA A 6 -19.62 -4.75 -6.41
C ALA A 6 -19.48 -4.37 -7.89
N SER A 7 -20.44 -3.63 -8.45
CA SER A 7 -20.33 -3.13 -9.82
C SER A 7 -19.17 -2.15 -9.97
N ALA A 8 -19.03 -1.17 -9.08
CA ALA A 8 -17.95 -0.19 -9.16
C ALA A 8 -16.55 -0.84 -9.03
N PHE A 9 -16.43 -1.84 -8.16
CA PHE A 9 -15.22 -2.65 -8.01
C PHE A 9 -14.92 -3.44 -9.29
N SER A 10 -15.91 -4.16 -9.81
CA SER A 10 -15.75 -5.00 -11.01
C SER A 10 -15.39 -4.17 -12.24
N ILE A 11 -16.07 -3.03 -12.44
CA ILE A 11 -15.76 -2.10 -13.53
C ILE A 11 -14.32 -1.60 -13.42
N GLY A 12 -13.88 -1.16 -12.24
CA GLY A 12 -12.51 -0.69 -12.04
C GLY A 12 -11.46 -1.77 -12.35
N VAL A 13 -11.71 -3.03 -11.93
CA VAL A 13 -10.80 -4.15 -12.21
C VAL A 13 -10.74 -4.47 -13.69
N VAL A 14 -11.91 -4.69 -14.33
CA VAL A 14 -11.98 -5.08 -15.74
C VAL A 14 -11.40 -3.99 -16.64
N PHE A 15 -11.76 -2.74 -16.37
CA PHE A 15 -11.27 -1.61 -17.15
C PHE A 15 -9.77 -1.38 -16.95
N GLY A 16 -9.27 -1.50 -15.72
CA GLY A 16 -7.84 -1.44 -15.42
C GLY A 16 -7.05 -2.55 -16.12
N LEU A 17 -7.62 -3.75 -16.18
CA LEU A 17 -7.03 -4.89 -16.88
C LEU A 17 -6.92 -4.64 -18.39
N ILE A 18 -8.02 -4.26 -19.03
CA ILE A 18 -8.07 -4.04 -20.48
C ILE A 18 -7.16 -2.88 -20.87
N CYS A 19 -7.30 -1.73 -20.22
CA CYS A 19 -6.49 -0.55 -20.51
C CYS A 19 -5.00 -0.81 -20.23
N GLY A 20 -4.66 -1.55 -19.16
CA GLY A 20 -3.29 -1.91 -18.84
C GLY A 20 -2.64 -2.77 -19.92
N LEU A 21 -3.34 -3.79 -20.43
CA LEU A 21 -2.84 -4.65 -21.51
C LEU A 21 -2.67 -3.90 -22.83
N VAL A 22 -3.64 -3.05 -23.19
CA VAL A 22 -3.57 -2.20 -24.39
C VAL A 22 -2.39 -1.23 -24.27
N TRP A 23 -2.21 -0.62 -23.10
CA TRP A 23 -1.13 0.33 -22.86
C TRP A 23 0.24 -0.34 -22.92
N LEU A 24 0.37 -1.56 -22.37
CA LEU A 24 1.60 -2.34 -22.42
C LEU A 24 2.05 -2.56 -23.88
N LYS A 25 1.11 -2.92 -24.76
CA LYS A 25 1.37 -3.07 -26.20
C LYS A 25 1.78 -1.74 -26.85
N LEU A 26 1.11 -0.65 -26.51
CA LEU A 26 1.43 0.68 -27.03
C LEU A 26 2.81 1.16 -26.56
N LEU A 27 3.18 0.87 -25.31
CA LEU A 27 4.46 1.25 -24.72
C LEU A 27 5.64 0.50 -25.36
N SER A 28 5.43 -0.76 -25.76
CA SER A 28 6.42 -1.51 -26.56
C SER A 28 6.73 -0.80 -27.89
N ALA A 29 5.75 -0.14 -28.50
CA ALA A 29 5.93 0.60 -29.76
C ALA A 29 6.55 2.01 -29.60
N ILE A 30 6.48 2.62 -28.40
CA ILE A 30 6.82 4.04 -28.15
C ILE A 30 8.10 4.21 -27.29
N ARG A 31 8.70 3.11 -26.83
CA ARG A 31 9.80 3.05 -25.84
C ARG A 31 11.03 3.94 -26.10
N ASP A 32 11.27 4.39 -27.33
CA ASP A 32 12.45 5.18 -27.68
C ASP A 32 12.23 6.71 -27.59
N ARG A 33 11.27 7.15 -26.77
CA ARG A 33 10.92 8.57 -26.60
C ARG A 33 11.18 9.01 -25.16
N THR A 34 11.85 10.14 -25.01
CA THR A 34 12.32 10.74 -23.74
C THR A 34 11.22 11.06 -22.70
N TYR A 35 9.94 10.87 -23.02
CA TYR A 35 8.79 11.33 -22.22
C TYR A 35 7.73 10.24 -21.97
N ASP A 36 8.07 8.96 -22.12
CA ASP A 36 7.20 7.82 -21.85
C ASP A 36 6.68 7.78 -20.39
N ASP A 37 7.51 8.22 -19.45
CA ASP A 37 7.19 8.32 -18.02
C ASP A 37 6.00 9.25 -17.74
N ILE A 38 6.09 10.49 -18.23
CA ILE A 38 5.07 11.53 -18.04
C ILE A 38 3.81 11.17 -18.80
N LEU A 39 3.96 10.59 -20.01
CA LEU A 39 2.84 10.11 -20.80
C LEU A 39 2.04 9.05 -20.02
N THR A 40 2.71 8.07 -19.42
CA THR A 40 2.02 7.00 -18.68
C THR A 40 1.35 7.54 -17.41
N LEU A 41 1.97 8.48 -16.70
CA LEU A 41 1.33 9.14 -15.56
C LEU A 41 0.05 9.88 -15.99
N SER A 42 0.13 10.64 -17.09
CA SER A 42 -0.99 11.42 -17.62
C SER A 42 -2.15 10.52 -18.04
N VAL A 43 -1.84 9.41 -18.73
CA VAL A 43 -2.82 8.41 -19.14
C VAL A 43 -3.47 7.72 -17.95
N THR A 44 -2.68 7.41 -16.91
CA THR A 44 -3.21 6.85 -15.66
C THR A 44 -4.24 7.80 -15.04
N LEU A 45 -3.94 9.09 -14.95
CA LEU A 45 -4.86 10.10 -14.40
C LEU A 45 -6.09 10.32 -15.28
N PHE A 46 -5.93 10.30 -16.61
CA PHE A 46 -7.03 10.43 -17.54
C PHE A 46 -8.03 9.26 -17.41
N PHE A 47 -7.54 8.02 -17.43
CA PHE A 47 -8.40 6.85 -17.28
C PHE A 47 -8.93 6.68 -15.85
N TYR A 48 -8.22 7.17 -14.84
CA TYR A 48 -8.76 7.28 -13.48
C TYR A 48 -10.07 8.08 -13.49
N GLY A 49 -10.06 9.29 -14.06
CA GLY A 49 -11.26 10.13 -14.15
C GLY A 49 -12.34 9.51 -15.03
N LEU A 50 -11.95 8.91 -16.17
CA LEU A 50 -12.91 8.23 -17.05
C LEU A 50 -13.61 7.06 -16.33
N THR A 51 -12.87 6.31 -15.52
CA THR A 51 -13.42 5.21 -14.72
C THR A 51 -14.47 5.71 -13.73
N GLU A 52 -14.22 6.83 -13.07
CA GLU A 52 -15.18 7.43 -12.13
C GLU A 52 -16.46 7.90 -12.84
N VAL A 53 -16.35 8.48 -14.05
CA VAL A 53 -17.51 8.89 -14.86
C VAL A 53 -18.37 7.70 -15.29
N VAL A 54 -17.75 6.56 -15.61
CA VAL A 54 -18.44 5.30 -15.95
C VAL A 54 -19.09 4.65 -14.72
N GLY A 55 -18.85 5.15 -13.51
CA GLY A 55 -19.37 4.60 -12.26
C GLY A 55 -18.52 3.47 -11.68
N GLY A 56 -17.27 3.35 -12.14
CA GLY A 56 -16.24 2.50 -11.55
C GLY A 56 -15.46 3.20 -10.45
N ASN A 57 -14.61 2.45 -9.74
CA ASN A 57 -13.67 3.03 -8.77
C ASN A 57 -12.32 3.30 -9.44
N GLY A 58 -11.98 4.59 -9.62
CA GLY A 58 -10.72 5.03 -10.23
C GLY A 58 -9.47 4.53 -9.49
N ALA A 59 -9.51 4.42 -8.16
CA ALA A 59 -8.38 3.94 -7.37
C ALA A 59 -8.09 2.45 -7.64
N ILE A 60 -9.14 1.64 -7.82
CA ILE A 60 -9.01 0.22 -8.19
C ILE A 60 -8.49 0.08 -9.62
N PHE A 61 -8.97 0.92 -10.53
CA PHE A 61 -8.43 1.02 -11.88
C PHE A 61 -6.91 1.29 -11.86
N ALA A 62 -6.48 2.34 -11.16
CA ALA A 62 -5.07 2.73 -11.10
C ALA A 62 -4.19 1.62 -10.49
N LEU A 63 -4.70 0.89 -9.49
CA LEU A 63 -4.04 -0.27 -8.91
C LEU A 63 -3.88 -1.41 -9.92
N MET A 64 -4.93 -1.76 -10.64
CA MET A 64 -4.87 -2.83 -11.64
C MET A 64 -4.02 -2.48 -12.84
N PHE A 65 -4.13 -1.24 -13.32
CA PHE A 65 -3.30 -0.68 -14.38
C PHE A 65 -1.81 -0.72 -13.99
N GLY A 66 -1.48 -0.19 -12.81
CA GLY A 66 -0.11 -0.22 -12.28
C GLY A 66 0.43 -1.62 -12.04
N LEU A 67 -0.43 -2.58 -11.64
CA LEU A 67 -0.05 -3.98 -11.48
C LEU A 67 0.33 -4.62 -12.82
N ILE A 68 -0.42 -4.33 -13.89
CA ILE A 68 -0.10 -4.85 -15.23
C ILE A 68 1.21 -4.28 -15.74
N LEU A 69 1.39 -2.96 -15.65
CA LEU A 69 2.63 -2.34 -16.07
C LEU A 69 3.80 -2.90 -15.25
N GLY A 70 3.62 -2.98 -13.92
CA GLY A 70 4.59 -3.52 -12.97
C GLY A 70 5.13 -4.90 -13.34
N ASN A 71 4.25 -5.77 -13.85
CA ASN A 71 4.56 -7.16 -14.21
C ASN A 71 4.57 -7.36 -15.75
N GLY A 72 4.89 -6.31 -16.51
CA GLY A 72 4.73 -6.33 -17.96
C GLY A 72 5.52 -7.43 -18.69
N ALA A 73 6.66 -7.86 -18.16
CA ALA A 73 7.45 -8.96 -18.72
C ALA A 73 6.78 -10.33 -18.55
N GLU A 74 6.24 -10.63 -17.36
CA GLU A 74 5.55 -11.90 -17.10
C GLU A 74 4.18 -11.97 -17.79
N ILE A 75 3.40 -10.89 -17.67
CA ILE A 75 2.06 -10.79 -18.29
C ILE A 75 2.17 -10.80 -19.81
N GLY A 76 3.22 -10.17 -20.33
CA GLY A 76 3.52 -10.20 -21.74
C GLY A 76 3.87 -11.58 -22.27
N GLY A 77 4.72 -12.33 -21.56
CA GLY A 77 5.11 -13.69 -21.93
C GLY A 77 3.91 -14.64 -21.98
N ILE A 78 2.95 -14.50 -21.06
CA ILE A 78 1.70 -15.27 -21.05
C ILE A 78 0.86 -14.98 -22.30
N PHE A 79 0.87 -13.74 -22.79
CA PHE A 79 0.11 -13.32 -23.98
C PHE A 79 0.87 -13.51 -25.31
N ARG A 80 2.07 -14.12 -25.31
CA ARG A 80 2.87 -14.41 -26.50
C ARG A 80 3.04 -13.21 -27.46
N MET A 81 3.16 -11.98 -26.96
CA MET A 81 3.67 -10.91 -27.83
C MET A 81 5.20 -10.96 -27.79
N GLU A 82 5.82 -11.06 -28.95
CA GLU A 82 7.28 -10.96 -29.10
C GLU A 82 7.68 -9.49 -28.91
N GLY A 83 8.68 -9.22 -28.07
CA GLY A 83 9.19 -7.85 -27.83
C GLY A 83 8.59 -7.12 -26.63
N ILE A 84 8.09 -7.84 -25.64
CA ILE A 84 7.52 -7.23 -24.43
C ILE A 84 8.59 -7.14 -23.35
N VAL A 85 8.91 -5.91 -22.96
CA VAL A 85 10.02 -5.63 -22.08
C VAL A 85 9.52 -4.95 -20.80
N GLU A 86 10.18 -5.25 -19.69
CA GLU A 86 10.00 -4.63 -18.37
C GLU A 86 9.90 -3.11 -18.45
N ILE A 87 9.09 -2.49 -17.59
CA ILE A 87 9.09 -1.03 -17.38
C ILE A 87 10.54 -0.55 -17.30
N GLY A 88 10.89 0.46 -18.11
CA GLY A 88 12.20 1.08 -18.04
C GLY A 88 12.52 1.52 -16.61
N GLY A 89 13.73 1.21 -16.12
CA GLY A 89 14.12 1.55 -14.75
C GLY A 89 13.97 3.05 -14.42
N ILE A 90 13.96 3.91 -15.44
CA ILE A 90 13.72 5.36 -15.35
C ILE A 90 12.27 5.64 -14.93
N MET A 91 11.27 5.07 -15.62
CA MET A 91 9.86 5.19 -15.27
C MET A 91 9.55 4.75 -13.84
N ARG A 92 10.11 3.63 -13.42
CA ARG A 92 9.93 3.14 -12.03
C ARG A 92 10.53 4.11 -11.02
N LYS A 93 11.69 4.70 -11.34
CA LYS A 93 12.31 5.74 -10.49
C LYS A 93 11.45 7.00 -10.45
N PHE A 94 10.95 7.48 -11.59
CA PHE A 94 10.08 8.65 -11.67
C PHE A 94 8.79 8.47 -10.86
N MET A 95 8.09 7.35 -11.05
CA MET A 95 6.88 7.02 -10.29
C MET A 95 7.15 6.88 -8.78
N SER A 96 8.32 6.34 -8.41
CA SER A 96 8.75 6.25 -7.01
C SER A 96 9.03 7.63 -6.41
N GLN A 97 9.70 8.51 -7.16
CA GLN A 97 9.94 9.90 -6.75
C GLN A 97 8.62 10.66 -6.57
N MET A 98 7.67 10.50 -7.50
CA MET A 98 6.34 11.10 -7.37
C MET A 98 5.58 10.56 -6.15
N SER A 99 5.61 9.25 -5.92
CA SER A 99 5.00 8.63 -4.74
C SER A 99 5.63 9.11 -3.43
N PHE A 100 6.95 9.31 -3.41
CA PHE A 100 7.67 9.86 -2.26
C PHE A 100 7.30 11.33 -2.01
N PHE A 101 7.23 12.13 -3.07
CA PHE A 101 6.82 13.54 -2.98
C PHE A 101 5.40 13.66 -2.42
N ILE A 102 4.43 12.95 -3.02
CA ILE A 102 3.04 12.93 -2.57
C ILE A 102 2.97 12.50 -1.10
N ARG A 103 3.66 11.41 -0.72
CA ARG A 103 3.67 10.92 0.67
C ARG A 103 4.19 11.97 1.65
N THR A 104 5.28 12.64 1.31
CA THR A 104 5.88 13.68 2.16
C THR A 104 4.95 14.88 2.28
N TYR A 105 4.39 15.34 1.17
CA TYR A 105 3.40 16.41 1.15
C TYR A 105 2.20 16.10 2.05
N PHE A 106 1.62 14.90 1.95
CA PHE A 106 0.50 14.49 2.78
C PHE A 106 0.85 14.46 4.27
N PHE A 107 2.01 13.91 4.65
CA PHE A 107 2.40 13.89 6.07
C PHE A 107 2.61 15.29 6.64
N VAL A 108 3.23 16.20 5.87
CA VAL A 108 3.40 17.60 6.28
C VAL A 108 2.04 18.29 6.38
N TYR A 109 1.18 18.14 5.37
CA TYR A 109 -0.17 18.71 5.35
C TYR A 109 -1.02 18.27 6.54
N LEU A 110 -1.04 16.96 6.83
CA LEU A 110 -1.72 16.43 8.03
C LEU A 110 -1.12 17.04 9.30
N GLY A 111 0.21 17.11 9.37
CA GLY A 111 0.97 17.83 10.40
C GLY A 111 0.43 19.22 10.71
N LEU A 112 0.16 20.00 9.66
CA LEU A 112 -0.28 21.40 9.76
C LEU A 112 -1.73 21.56 10.22
N ILE A 113 -2.61 20.60 9.92
CA ILE A 113 -4.04 20.64 10.26
C ILE A 113 -4.33 20.00 11.62
N LEU A 114 -3.30 19.45 12.28
CA LEU A 114 -3.43 18.92 13.63
C LEU A 114 -3.72 20.05 14.63
N PHE A 115 -4.96 20.09 15.10
CA PHE A 115 -5.36 20.89 16.25
C PHE A 115 -5.79 19.95 17.36
N ILE A 116 -5.05 19.96 18.48
CA ILE A 116 -5.43 19.20 19.68
C ILE A 116 -6.23 20.15 20.56
N GLU A 117 -7.56 20.03 20.50
CA GLU A 117 -8.44 20.91 21.26
C GLU A 117 -8.80 20.31 22.63
N ASN A 118 -8.89 18.98 22.72
CA ASN A 118 -9.40 18.32 23.92
C ASN A 118 -8.59 17.08 24.34
N ARG A 119 -8.22 17.02 25.63
CA ARG A 119 -7.55 15.86 26.24
C ARG A 119 -8.37 14.56 26.09
N MET A 120 -9.69 14.67 26.06
CA MET A 120 -10.58 13.51 25.87
C MET A 120 -10.45 12.91 24.47
N THR A 121 -10.25 13.72 23.43
CA THR A 121 -10.05 13.25 22.05
C THR A 121 -8.78 12.40 21.94
N VAL A 122 -7.71 12.81 22.63
CA VAL A 122 -6.46 12.03 22.71
C VAL A 122 -6.71 10.67 23.36
N LEU A 123 -7.47 10.61 24.45
CA LEU A 123 -7.79 9.35 25.13
C LEU A 123 -8.57 8.39 24.22
N TYR A 124 -9.61 8.89 23.53
CA TYR A 124 -10.38 8.08 22.58
C TYR A 124 -9.53 7.59 21.41
N SER A 125 -8.59 8.40 20.92
CA SER A 125 -7.66 8.03 19.85
C SER A 125 -6.74 6.89 20.25
N VAL A 126 -6.17 6.97 21.46
CA VAL A 126 -5.29 5.92 21.99
C VAL A 126 -6.06 4.64 22.23
N ALA A 127 -7.26 4.74 22.82
CA ALA A 127 -8.15 3.59 23.01
C ALA A 127 -8.53 2.92 21.67
N LEU A 128 -8.85 3.73 20.65
CA LEU A 128 -9.16 3.24 19.30
C LEU A 128 -7.94 2.57 18.66
N SER A 129 -6.75 3.14 18.79
CA SER A 129 -5.51 2.52 18.29
C SER A 129 -5.23 1.18 18.97
N LEU A 130 -5.47 1.08 20.28
CA LEU A 130 -5.32 -0.17 21.03
C LEU A 130 -6.35 -1.21 20.55
N LEU A 131 -7.61 -0.81 20.39
CA LEU A 131 -8.68 -1.66 19.86
C LEU A 131 -8.33 -2.23 18.48
N LEU A 132 -7.81 -1.38 17.59
CA LEU A 132 -7.37 -1.80 16.26
C LEU A 132 -6.22 -2.81 16.31
N LEU A 133 -5.30 -2.65 17.27
CA LEU A 133 -4.19 -3.58 17.48
C LEU A 133 -4.68 -4.93 18.02
N VAL A 134 -5.64 -4.94 18.94
CA VAL A 134 -6.29 -6.18 19.43
C VAL A 134 -7.00 -6.89 18.29
N GLY A 135 -7.77 -6.16 17.47
CA GLY A 135 -8.43 -6.72 16.29
C GLY A 135 -7.43 -7.35 15.31
N ARG A 136 -6.26 -6.74 15.15
CA ARG A 136 -5.18 -7.31 14.34
C ARG A 136 -4.62 -8.60 14.93
N PHE A 137 -4.37 -8.63 16.25
CA PHE A 137 -3.87 -9.82 16.93
C PHE A 137 -4.82 -11.00 16.72
N ILE A 138 -6.12 -10.79 16.92
CA ILE A 138 -7.16 -11.81 16.71
C ILE A 138 -7.15 -12.29 15.24
N GLY A 139 -7.09 -11.36 14.28
CA GLY A 139 -7.06 -11.71 12.85
C GLY A 139 -5.81 -12.53 12.45
N VAL A 140 -4.66 -12.20 13.04
CA VAL A 140 -3.42 -12.96 12.83
C VAL A 140 -3.51 -14.34 13.46
N THR A 141 -4.01 -14.46 14.70
CA THR A 141 -4.20 -15.77 15.36
C THR A 141 -5.15 -16.66 14.57
N PHE A 142 -6.24 -16.11 14.01
CA PHE A 142 -7.20 -16.87 13.23
C PHE A 142 -6.61 -17.35 11.89
N THR A 143 -5.84 -16.48 11.21
CA THR A 143 -5.20 -16.82 9.92
C THR A 143 -4.03 -17.79 10.11
N ALA A 144 -3.24 -17.62 11.18
CA ALA A 144 -2.10 -18.46 11.52
C ALA A 144 -2.50 -19.80 12.16
N PHE A 145 -3.78 -20.05 12.43
CA PHE A 145 -4.23 -21.30 13.05
C PHE A 145 -3.88 -22.54 12.20
N ARG A 146 -3.80 -22.39 10.88
CA ARG A 146 -3.67 -23.50 9.93
C ARG A 146 -2.28 -23.67 9.32
N ASP A 147 -1.35 -22.75 9.56
CA ASP A 147 -0.04 -22.75 8.90
C ASP A 147 1.11 -22.49 9.90
N THR A 148 2.01 -23.47 10.00
CA THR A 148 3.15 -23.51 10.93
C THR A 148 4.22 -22.47 10.62
N GLU A 149 4.41 -22.10 9.34
CA GLU A 149 5.36 -21.06 8.92
C GLU A 149 4.83 -19.65 9.29
N LEU A 150 3.52 -19.45 9.20
CA LEU A 150 2.85 -18.21 9.61
C LEU A 150 2.83 -18.05 11.14
N ARG A 151 2.78 -19.13 11.91
CA ARG A 151 2.93 -19.08 13.39
C ARG A 151 4.33 -18.65 13.81
N LYS A 152 5.38 -19.15 13.15
CA LYS A 152 6.77 -18.78 13.42
C LYS A 152 7.04 -17.30 13.12
N ASN A 153 6.38 -16.76 12.10
CA ASN A 153 6.44 -15.35 11.72
C ASN A 153 5.29 -14.49 12.29
N GLY A 154 4.49 -15.01 13.22
CA GLY A 154 3.30 -14.33 13.74
C GLY A 154 3.62 -12.98 14.40
N GLY A 155 4.81 -12.85 15.01
CA GLY A 155 5.31 -11.59 15.54
C GLY A 155 5.53 -10.54 14.44
N VAL A 156 6.01 -10.94 13.26
CA VAL A 156 6.23 -10.04 12.11
C VAL A 156 4.89 -9.57 11.59
N LEU A 157 3.97 -10.52 11.42
CA LEU A 157 2.65 -10.29 10.84
C LEU A 157 1.77 -9.40 11.73
N THR A 158 1.94 -9.51 13.06
CA THR A 158 1.25 -8.66 14.04
C THR A 158 1.86 -7.25 14.09
N SER A 159 3.18 -7.13 13.99
CA SER A 159 3.87 -5.84 14.05
C SER A 159 3.78 -5.00 12.76
N MET A 160 3.50 -5.64 11.62
CA MET A 160 3.38 -5.00 10.31
C MET A 160 1.95 -4.47 10.08
N MET A 161 1.58 -3.42 10.81
CA MET A 161 0.31 -2.73 10.62
C MET A 161 0.43 -1.20 10.71
N PRO A 162 1.32 -0.56 9.94
CA PRO A 162 1.29 0.89 9.86
C PRO A 162 -0.02 1.31 9.19
N ARG A 163 -0.86 2.11 9.87
CA ARG A 163 -1.98 2.78 9.19
C ARG A 163 -1.39 3.83 8.26
N GLY A 164 -1.72 3.70 6.98
CA GLY A 164 -1.15 4.53 5.94
C GLY A 164 -1.93 5.81 5.67
N LEU A 165 -1.49 6.47 4.61
CA LEU A 165 -2.03 7.71 4.05
C LEU A 165 -3.51 7.60 3.64
N ALA A 166 -3.96 6.41 3.23
CA ALA A 166 -5.36 6.19 2.85
C ALA A 166 -6.36 6.49 3.98
N ALA A 167 -6.02 6.17 5.24
CA ALA A 167 -6.89 6.47 6.38
C ALA A 167 -7.05 7.98 6.59
N ALA A 168 -5.97 8.74 6.39
CA ALA A 168 -5.98 10.19 6.52
C ALA A 168 -6.84 10.86 5.44
N ILE A 169 -6.73 10.42 4.18
CA ILE A 169 -7.57 10.95 3.10
C ILE A 169 -9.05 10.68 3.39
N MET A 170 -9.39 9.47 3.85
CA MET A 170 -10.78 9.16 4.20
C MET A 170 -11.30 10.01 5.36
N ALA A 171 -10.46 10.30 6.36
CA ALA A 171 -10.78 11.23 7.44
C ALA A 171 -11.12 12.63 6.89
N GLN A 172 -10.28 13.13 5.99
CA GLN A 172 -10.46 14.44 5.38
C GLN A 172 -11.71 14.51 4.51
N LEU A 173 -12.03 13.45 3.78
CA LEU A 173 -13.24 13.35 2.95
C LEU A 173 -14.51 13.39 3.80
N VAL A 174 -14.50 12.74 4.97
CA VAL A 174 -15.60 12.82 5.94
C VAL A 174 -15.68 14.21 6.58
N ALA A 175 -14.54 14.85 6.83
CA ALA A 175 -14.52 16.23 7.31
C ALA A 175 -15.19 17.19 6.31
N SER A 176 -14.94 17.01 5.01
CA SER A 176 -15.52 17.85 3.95
C SER A 176 -16.97 17.53 3.59
N SER A 177 -17.52 16.39 4.04
CA SER A 177 -18.91 16.01 3.72
C SER A 177 -19.97 16.71 4.58
N GLY A 178 -19.56 17.58 5.51
CA GLY A 178 -20.47 18.48 6.24
C GLY A 178 -21.35 17.81 7.30
N ILE A 179 -21.01 16.59 7.72
CA ILE A 179 -21.76 15.83 8.74
C ILE A 179 -21.49 16.38 10.15
N ALA A 180 -22.46 16.32 11.07
CA ALA A 180 -22.24 16.69 12.47
C ALA A 180 -21.06 15.88 13.08
N TYR A 181 -20.24 16.52 13.92
CA TYR A 181 -19.00 15.96 14.51
C TYR A 181 -17.87 15.64 13.51
N SER A 182 -17.98 16.05 12.24
CA SER A 182 -16.97 15.76 11.21
C SER A 182 -15.58 16.35 11.51
N SER A 183 -15.51 17.43 12.30
CA SER A 183 -14.26 18.07 12.72
C SER A 183 -13.41 17.21 13.66
N MET A 184 -14.01 16.27 14.39
CA MET A 184 -13.29 15.38 15.30
C MET A 184 -12.55 14.24 14.57
N PHE A 185 -12.97 13.88 13.36
CA PHE A 185 -12.43 12.73 12.64
C PHE A 185 -10.97 12.90 12.20
N PRO A 186 -10.56 14.05 11.61
CA PRO A 186 -9.15 14.28 11.27
C PRO A 186 -8.23 14.20 12.48
N GLU A 187 -8.63 14.79 13.62
CA GLU A 187 -7.85 14.78 14.85
C GLU A 187 -7.67 13.34 15.38
N LEU A 188 -8.77 12.58 15.50
CA LEU A 188 -8.75 11.19 15.95
C LEU A 188 -7.88 10.31 15.06
N ILE A 189 -8.10 10.36 13.74
CA ILE A 189 -7.43 9.46 12.79
C ILE A 189 -5.95 9.81 12.69
N MET A 190 -5.58 11.08 12.80
CA MET A 190 -4.18 11.48 12.78
C MET A 190 -3.41 10.96 14.00
N ILE A 191 -3.97 11.06 15.21
CA ILE A 191 -3.36 10.47 16.41
C ILE A 191 -3.23 8.95 16.25
N VAL A 192 -4.25 8.28 15.72
CA VAL A 192 -4.19 6.83 15.43
C VAL A 192 -3.08 6.50 14.42
N ILE A 193 -2.91 7.30 13.37
CA ILE A 193 -1.84 7.10 12.39
C ILE A 193 -0.47 7.23 13.07
N ILE A 194 -0.22 8.30 13.83
CA ILE A 194 1.05 8.52 14.54
C ILE A 194 1.34 7.34 15.48
N VAL A 195 0.38 6.98 16.34
CA VAL A 195 0.54 5.89 17.30
C VAL A 195 0.80 4.56 16.58
N SER A 196 0.04 4.25 15.53
CA SER A 196 0.22 3.00 14.77
C SER A 196 1.56 2.91 14.04
N VAL A 197 2.06 4.03 13.47
CA VAL A 197 3.35 4.09 12.79
C VAL A 197 4.49 3.93 13.79
N VAL A 198 4.40 4.58 14.96
CA VAL A 198 5.38 4.42 16.04
C VAL A 198 5.41 2.98 16.55
N ILE A 199 4.26 2.39 16.85
CA ILE A 199 4.16 0.99 17.30
C ILE A 199 4.73 0.03 16.25
N SER A 200 4.40 0.22 14.97
CA SER A 200 4.89 -0.65 13.89
C SER A 200 6.39 -0.49 13.65
N SER A 201 6.91 0.73 13.73
CA SER A 201 8.35 1.02 13.65
C SER A 201 9.12 0.38 14.80
N MET A 202 8.64 0.52 16.03
CA MET A 202 9.24 -0.11 17.22
C MET A 202 9.18 -1.64 17.14
N GLY A 203 8.02 -2.21 16.81
CA GLY A 203 7.85 -3.66 16.75
C GLY A 203 8.67 -4.33 15.64
N SER A 204 8.80 -3.69 14.47
CA SER A 204 9.65 -4.21 13.38
C SER A 204 11.14 -4.15 13.72
N SER A 205 11.59 -3.10 14.40
CA SER A 205 12.96 -2.97 14.91
C SER A 205 13.29 -4.01 15.99
N LEU A 206 12.40 -4.20 16.98
CA LEU A 206 12.56 -5.19 18.05
C LEU A 206 12.59 -6.62 17.50
N LEU A 207 11.78 -6.91 16.49
CA LEU A 207 11.70 -8.24 15.91
C LEU A 207 12.90 -8.55 15.00
N LYS A 208 13.37 -7.57 14.23
CA LYS A 208 14.63 -7.68 13.48
C LYS A 208 15.81 -8.00 14.40
N ARG A 209 15.82 -7.45 15.62
CA ARG A 209 16.83 -7.77 16.64
C ARG A 209 16.68 -9.19 17.20
N ARG A 210 15.46 -9.71 17.36
CA ARG A 210 15.22 -11.12 17.78
C ARG A 210 15.64 -12.12 16.71
N MET A 211 15.29 -11.88 15.44
CA MET A 211 15.69 -12.76 14.33
C MET A 211 17.22 -12.79 14.13
N LYS A 212 17.91 -11.67 14.37
CA LYS A 212 19.39 -11.63 14.37
C LYS A 212 20.01 -12.45 15.52
N LYS A 213 19.30 -12.59 16.64
CA LYS A 213 19.76 -13.37 17.80
C LYS A 213 19.58 -14.89 17.56
N ASP A 214 18.45 -15.30 16.98
CA ASP A 214 18.17 -16.71 16.68
C ASP A 214 18.96 -17.24 15.47
N GLY A 215 19.40 -16.38 14.55
CA GLY A 215 20.31 -16.74 13.46
C GLY A 215 21.80 -16.83 13.85
N GLY A 216 22.14 -16.52 15.11
CA GLY A 216 23.51 -16.57 15.63
C GLY A 216 23.91 -17.92 16.26
N ASP A 217 22.95 -18.79 16.57
CA ASP A 217 23.18 -20.10 17.20
C ASP A 217 23.26 -21.27 16.20
N ALA A 218 23.23 -20.99 14.90
CA ALA A 218 23.46 -21.98 13.84
C ALA A 218 24.82 -21.75 13.14
N ALA A 219 25.90 -21.66 13.91
CA ALA A 219 27.24 -21.87 13.38
C ALA A 219 27.54 -23.38 13.43
N PRO A 220 27.76 -24.08 12.30
CA PRO A 220 28.30 -25.43 12.37
C PRO A 220 29.75 -25.35 12.84
N THR A 221 29.94 -25.66 14.11
CA THR A 221 31.23 -26.01 14.72
C THR A 221 31.81 -27.22 13.98
N ASN A 222 33.01 -27.03 13.43
CA ASN A 222 34.02 -28.04 13.09
C ASN A 222 33.58 -29.32 12.35
N ALA A 223 33.83 -29.35 11.04
CA ALA A 223 34.17 -30.60 10.37
C ALA A 223 35.03 -30.35 9.11
N LEU A 224 36.26 -29.82 9.25
CA LEU A 224 37.33 -30.00 8.25
C LEU A 224 38.71 -29.86 8.91
N THR A 225 39.03 -30.77 9.83
CA THR A 225 40.40 -31.28 9.98
C THR A 225 40.39 -32.70 9.42
N GLY A 226 40.72 -32.81 8.13
CA GLY A 226 40.72 -34.05 7.37
C GLY A 226 41.64 -33.90 6.18
N ASN A 227 42.89 -34.23 6.44
CA ASN A 227 44.01 -34.37 5.52
C ASN A 227 43.65 -35.27 4.31
N THR A 228 43.94 -34.82 3.09
CA THR A 228 44.68 -35.52 2.00
C THR A 228 44.72 -34.62 0.78
#